data_AF-A0A2S3HQZ1-F1
#
_entry.id   AF-A0A2S3HQZ1-F1
#
_cell.length_a   1.000
_cell.length_b   1.000
_cell.length_c   1.000
_cell.angle_alpha   90.00
_cell.angle_beta   90.00
_cell.angle_gamma   90.00
#
_symmetry.space_group_name_H-M   'P 1'
#
loop_
_entity.id
_entity.type
_entity.pdbx_description
1 polymer ?
#
loop_
_entity_poly.entity_id
_entity_poly.type
_entity_poly.pdbx_seq_one_letter_code
_entity_poly.pdbx_strand_id
1 'polypeptide(L)'
;MRGSNEPLLSSPSSRNASDSLGRPLLLLVTLLSATLLCAVAFLLLLGPAAPDLCAGSPDPASCNAIVADAVLASPRGARYSSRRPAQVLRAIVARSLVQHDAAAAAVAGMHRSAGSSDARQRAALAECVQLMGLARDRLADANAVASAAASGDARTWLSGALTFYATCADGVGEGPLRDAVGARLQPLKSLASASLAVLNAVGGLGSRGDVLTEAVADAFPSWVPARDRALLEAGADIKADVVVAQDGSGKYRTVKEAVDAAPDGGKRRYVIRVKKGVYKENVEVGKKKRELMIVGDGMDATVITGSRNVVDGATTFNSATLAVAGDGIILRDLRVENTAGPAKHQAVALRVSADRAVAYRCRVDGYQDTLYAHALRHLYRECFVSGTVDFVFGNAAAVLQGCTLAARLPLRGQSNAVTAQGREDPNQNTGTSVHRCRVVPAPDLAGREVPTFLGRPWKAYSRTVYVRSYLDAHVDPRGWLEWDGDFALATLFYGEYQNEGPGAGTAARVKWPGYHVITDRSVAAQFTVGQFIQGGGWLNGTGVPYTDGL
;
A
#
# COMPACT_ATOMS: atom_id res chain seq x y z
N MET A 1 67.41 -73.43 74.32
CA MET A 1 67.23 -73.22 75.77
C MET A 1 66.10 -72.22 75.96
N ARG A 2 65.07 -72.63 76.74
CA ARG A 2 64.01 -71.84 77.40
C ARG A 2 63.23 -70.87 76.49
N GLY A 3 61.98 -71.13 76.10
CA GLY A 3 60.84 -71.52 76.93
C GLY A 3 60.10 -70.24 77.34
N SER A 4 58.99 -69.89 76.68
CA SER A 4 57.60 -69.90 77.20
C SER A 4 56.80 -68.97 76.27
N ASN A 5 55.48 -69.00 76.05
CA ASN A 5 54.35 -69.87 76.37
C ASN A 5 53.20 -69.36 75.45
N GLU A 6 52.54 -70.24 74.69
CA GLU A 6 51.11 -70.07 74.31
C GLU A 6 50.22 -70.34 75.56
N PRO A 7 48.85 -70.23 75.59
CA PRO A 7 47.84 -70.09 74.50
C PRO A 7 46.72 -69.05 74.86
N LEU A 8 45.64 -68.74 74.10
CA LEU A 8 44.41 -69.51 73.88
C LEU A 8 43.32 -68.67 73.16
N LEU A 9 42.55 -69.35 72.29
CA LEU A 9 41.08 -69.30 72.08
C LEU A 9 40.38 -68.27 71.16
N SER A 10 39.87 -68.84 70.05
CA SER A 10 38.47 -68.84 69.54
C SER A 10 37.84 -67.63 68.81
N SER A 11 37.30 -67.97 67.64
CA SER A 11 36.51 -67.26 66.60
C SER A 11 35.09 -66.77 67.03
N PRO A 12 34.20 -66.34 66.10
CA PRO A 12 34.07 -65.04 65.41
C PRO A 12 32.70 -64.34 65.67
N SER A 13 32.49 -63.08 65.27
CA SER A 13 31.13 -62.50 65.13
C SER A 13 31.10 -61.19 64.35
N SER A 14 30.30 -61.18 63.29
CA SER A 14 29.92 -60.06 62.41
C SER A 14 29.11 -58.97 63.11
N ARG A 15 29.24 -57.71 62.68
CA ARG A 15 28.12 -56.75 62.57
C ARG A 15 28.42 -55.62 61.59
N ASN A 16 27.53 -55.48 60.62
CA ASN A 16 27.47 -54.42 59.61
C ASN A 16 27.28 -53.03 60.24
N ALA A 17 27.94 -52.02 59.67
CA ALA A 17 27.58 -50.62 59.83
C ALA A 17 27.91 -49.85 58.54
N SER A 18 27.08 -50.03 57.51
CA SER A 18 26.97 -49.07 56.41
C SER A 18 25.66 -48.31 56.60
N ASP A 19 25.71 -47.13 57.21
CA ASP A 19 24.65 -46.12 57.06
C ASP A 19 25.04 -44.83 57.80
N SER A 20 25.61 -43.86 57.06
CA SER A 20 25.56 -42.45 57.50
C SER A 20 25.72 -41.39 56.40
N LEU A 21 26.07 -41.74 55.15
CA LEU A 21 26.22 -40.74 54.07
C LEU A 21 25.00 -40.60 53.12
N GLY A 22 24.01 -41.49 53.16
CA GLY A 22 22.89 -41.46 52.21
C GLY A 22 21.81 -40.40 52.48
N ARG A 23 21.54 -40.09 53.75
CA ARG A 23 20.44 -39.18 54.16
C ARG A 23 20.65 -37.70 53.80
N PRO A 24 21.82 -37.08 54.03
CA PRO A 24 22.01 -35.66 53.67
C PRO A 24 22.07 -35.45 52.15
N LEU A 25 22.59 -36.44 51.39
CA LEU A 25 22.64 -36.37 49.93
C LEU A 25 21.24 -36.47 49.31
N LEU A 26 20.37 -37.35 49.86
CA LEU A 26 18.99 -37.47 49.39
C LEU A 26 18.17 -36.20 49.65
N LEU A 27 18.38 -35.54 50.79
CA LEU A 27 17.74 -34.26 51.13
C LEU A 27 18.21 -33.11 50.23
N LEU A 28 19.50 -33.09 49.86
CA LEU A 28 20.02 -32.08 48.94
C LEU A 28 19.44 -32.24 47.54
N VAL A 29 19.32 -33.49 47.06
CA VAL A 29 18.76 -33.81 45.74
C VAL A 29 17.27 -33.48 45.68
N THR A 30 16.50 -33.71 46.75
CA THR A 30 15.07 -33.37 46.78
C THR A 30 14.83 -31.85 46.88
N LEU A 31 15.68 -31.11 47.59
CA LEU A 31 15.62 -29.64 47.63
C LEU A 31 15.99 -29.02 46.26
N LEU A 32 17.02 -29.56 45.59
CA LEU A 32 17.41 -29.13 44.24
C LEU A 32 16.34 -29.48 43.19
N SER A 33 15.69 -30.64 43.29
CA SER A 33 14.62 -31.00 42.36
C SER A 33 13.35 -30.19 42.59
N ALA A 34 12.99 -29.89 43.84
CA ALA A 34 11.85 -29.04 44.17
C ALA A 34 12.05 -27.58 43.74
N THR A 35 13.26 -27.03 43.90
CA THR A 35 13.59 -25.68 43.42
C THR A 35 13.63 -25.61 41.90
N LEU A 36 14.13 -26.65 41.22
CA LEU A 36 14.07 -26.75 39.76
C LEU A 36 12.62 -26.89 39.26
N LEU A 37 11.79 -27.70 39.92
CA LEU A 37 10.37 -27.80 39.59
C LEU A 37 9.63 -26.48 39.81
N CYS A 38 9.92 -25.76 40.89
CA CYS A 38 9.36 -24.43 41.14
C CYS A 38 9.86 -23.41 40.12
N ALA A 39 11.13 -23.45 39.73
CA ALA A 39 11.67 -22.56 38.70
C ALA A 39 11.07 -22.85 37.32
N VAL A 40 10.91 -24.13 36.96
CA VAL A 40 10.23 -24.54 35.73
C VAL A 40 8.75 -24.20 35.79
N ALA A 41 8.06 -24.40 36.91
CA ALA A 41 6.67 -23.99 37.10
C ALA A 41 6.52 -22.47 37.03
N PHE A 42 7.46 -21.71 37.60
CA PHE A 42 7.49 -20.25 37.54
C PHE A 42 7.79 -19.74 36.11
N LEU A 43 8.68 -20.40 35.37
CA LEU A 43 8.93 -20.16 33.95
C LEU A 43 7.75 -20.59 33.06
N LEU A 44 6.99 -21.61 33.44
CA LEU A 44 5.75 -22.03 32.76
C LEU A 44 4.57 -21.11 33.10
N LEU A 45 4.56 -20.50 34.29
CA LEU A 45 3.60 -19.47 34.73
C LEU A 45 3.92 -18.11 34.11
N LEU A 46 5.21 -17.79 33.95
CA LEU A 46 5.75 -16.72 33.10
C LEU A 46 5.76 -17.19 31.65
N GLY A 47 4.59 -17.52 31.10
CA GLY A 47 4.46 -17.69 29.65
C GLY A 47 5.06 -16.48 28.91
N PRO A 48 5.46 -16.63 27.63
CA PRO A 48 6.00 -15.51 26.86
C PRO A 48 5.05 -14.30 26.99
N ALA A 49 5.60 -13.14 27.33
CA ALA A 49 4.82 -11.91 27.38
C ALA A 49 4.00 -11.81 26.10
N ALA A 50 2.69 -11.60 26.23
CA ALA A 50 1.84 -11.42 25.05
C ALA A 50 2.46 -10.32 24.17
N PRO A 51 2.55 -10.52 22.85
CA PRO A 51 3.11 -9.52 21.96
C PRO A 51 2.37 -8.21 22.17
N ASP A 52 3.11 -7.12 22.38
CA ASP A 52 2.53 -5.78 22.41
C ASP A 52 1.96 -5.48 21.02
N LEU A 53 0.63 -5.56 20.90
CA LEU A 53 -0.09 -5.39 19.63
C LEU A 53 -0.01 -3.95 19.10
N CYS A 54 0.40 -3.00 19.94
CA CYS A 54 0.42 -1.58 19.64
C CYS A 54 1.83 -0.99 19.58
N ALA A 55 2.89 -1.78 19.77
CA ALA A 55 4.28 -1.31 19.73
C ALA A 55 4.65 -0.62 18.40
N GLY A 56 4.08 -1.06 17.27
CA GLY A 56 4.30 -0.45 15.96
C GLY A 56 3.38 0.72 15.63
N SER A 57 2.43 1.08 16.51
CA SER A 57 1.48 2.17 16.27
C SER A 57 2.19 3.54 16.33
N PRO A 58 1.88 4.48 15.42
CA PRO A 58 2.33 5.87 15.57
C PRO A 58 1.70 6.57 16.80
N ASP A 59 0.60 6.04 17.33
CA ASP A 59 -0.01 6.45 18.60
C ASP A 59 -0.30 5.20 19.47
N PRO A 60 0.67 4.75 20.28
CA PRO A 60 0.49 3.58 21.13
C PRO A 60 -0.59 3.75 22.19
N ALA A 61 -0.80 4.97 22.71
CA ALA A 61 -1.79 5.23 23.75
C ALA A 61 -3.22 5.04 23.20
N SER A 62 -3.53 5.64 22.06
CA SER A 62 -4.83 5.46 21.39
C SER A 62 -5.05 4.01 20.95
N CYS A 63 -4.03 3.37 20.38
CA CYS A 63 -4.10 1.96 19.99
C CYS A 63 -4.41 1.05 21.20
N ASN A 64 -3.70 1.23 22.31
CA ASN A 64 -3.91 0.43 23.52
C ASN A 64 -5.32 0.60 24.09
N ALA A 65 -5.86 1.82 24.08
CA ALA A 65 -7.23 2.07 24.50
C ALA A 65 -8.24 1.34 23.59
N ILE A 66 -8.05 1.38 22.26
CA ILE A 66 -8.90 0.69 21.29
C ILE A 66 -8.84 -0.84 21.47
N VAL A 67 -7.64 -1.38 21.65
CA VAL A 67 -7.41 -2.82 21.87
C VAL A 67 -8.06 -3.27 23.17
N ALA A 68 -7.91 -2.53 24.27
CA ALA A 68 -8.53 -2.84 25.55
C ALA A 68 -10.06 -2.89 25.45
N ASP A 69 -10.67 -1.93 24.75
CA ASP A 69 -12.11 -1.86 24.56
C ASP A 69 -12.64 -3.01 23.69
N ALA A 70 -11.90 -3.39 22.63
CA ALA A 70 -12.21 -4.54 21.79
C ALA A 70 -12.12 -5.89 22.56
N VAL A 71 -11.16 -5.98 23.48
CA VAL A 71 -10.96 -7.09 24.41
C VAL A 71 -12.14 -7.19 25.38
N LEU A 72 -12.64 -6.07 25.92
CA LEU A 72 -13.80 -6.07 26.84
C LEU A 72 -15.12 -6.43 26.15
N ALA A 73 -15.29 -6.09 24.88
CA ALA A 73 -16.51 -6.36 24.11
C ALA A 73 -16.70 -7.84 23.70
N SER A 74 -15.69 -8.70 23.89
CA SER A 74 -15.77 -10.12 23.51
C SER A 74 -16.57 -10.95 24.54
N PRO A 75 -17.45 -11.90 24.12
CA PRO A 75 -18.31 -12.64 25.03
C PRO A 75 -17.55 -13.36 26.17
N ARG A 76 -18.06 -13.24 27.40
CA ARG A 76 -17.54 -13.89 28.61
C ARG A 76 -17.72 -15.41 28.50
N GLY A 77 -16.69 -16.10 28.03
CA GLY A 77 -16.67 -17.57 27.90
C GLY A 77 -15.37 -18.16 27.37
N ALA A 78 -14.53 -17.37 26.71
CA ALA A 78 -13.18 -17.79 26.33
C ALA A 78 -12.22 -17.60 27.52
N ARG A 79 -11.63 -18.70 28.01
CA ARG A 79 -10.63 -18.70 29.10
C ARG A 79 -9.49 -17.72 28.79
N TYR A 80 -8.97 -17.12 29.85
CA TYR A 80 -8.12 -15.92 29.87
C TYR A 80 -6.69 -16.09 29.30
N SER A 81 -6.30 -17.27 28.80
CA SER A 81 -5.00 -17.51 28.19
C SER A 81 -5.16 -17.89 26.71
N SER A 82 -4.52 -17.11 25.82
CA SER A 82 -4.58 -17.18 24.33
C SER A 82 -5.74 -16.45 23.61
N ARG A 83 -6.05 -15.20 23.98
CA ARG A 83 -6.87 -14.33 23.11
C ARG A 83 -6.15 -14.11 21.77
N ARG A 84 -6.61 -14.80 20.72
CA ARG A 84 -6.00 -14.78 19.39
C ARG A 84 -6.08 -13.34 18.85
N PRO A 85 -4.97 -12.70 18.47
CA PRO A 85 -4.96 -11.35 17.90
C PRO A 85 -5.95 -11.13 16.74
N ALA A 86 -6.29 -12.19 15.99
CA ALA A 86 -7.34 -12.19 14.97
C ALA A 86 -8.75 -11.82 15.51
N GLN A 87 -9.09 -12.23 16.74
CA GLN A 87 -10.37 -11.86 17.38
C GLN A 87 -10.39 -10.39 17.77
N VAL A 88 -9.27 -9.87 18.28
CA VAL A 88 -9.09 -8.45 18.60
C VAL A 88 -9.25 -7.62 17.33
N LEU A 89 -8.53 -7.99 16.26
CA LEU A 89 -8.65 -7.33 14.96
C LEU A 89 -10.10 -7.33 14.46
N ARG A 90 -10.77 -8.49 14.47
CA ARG A 90 -12.17 -8.60 14.04
C ARG A 90 -13.10 -7.69 14.85
N ALA A 91 -12.91 -7.60 16.16
CA ALA A 91 -13.70 -6.72 17.02
C ALA A 91 -13.45 -5.22 16.69
N ILE A 92 -12.20 -4.82 16.45
CA ILE A 92 -11.86 -3.44 16.05
C ILE A 92 -12.47 -3.11 14.68
N VAL A 93 -12.34 -3.99 13.69
CA VAL A 93 -12.90 -3.75 12.34
C VAL A 93 -14.43 -3.72 12.37
N ALA A 94 -15.08 -4.60 13.13
CA ALA A 94 -16.53 -4.56 13.31
C ALA A 94 -17.00 -3.25 13.96
N ARG A 95 -16.29 -2.77 14.99
CA ARG A 95 -16.54 -1.45 15.59
C ARG A 95 -16.32 -0.31 14.58
N SER A 96 -15.29 -0.44 13.74
CA SER A 96 -14.97 0.54 12.70
C SER A 96 -16.12 0.71 11.72
N LEU A 97 -16.77 -0.37 11.31
CA LEU A 97 -17.97 -0.31 10.45
C LEU A 97 -19.11 0.48 11.10
N VAL A 98 -19.39 0.26 12.39
CA VAL A 98 -20.47 0.96 13.10
C VAL A 98 -20.16 2.46 13.24
N GLN A 99 -18.94 2.81 13.66
CA GLN A 99 -18.55 4.21 13.79
C GLN A 99 -18.46 4.91 12.44
N HIS A 100 -18.00 4.20 11.41
CA HIS A 100 -17.97 4.70 10.04
C HIS A 100 -19.36 5.13 9.58
N ASP A 101 -20.38 4.30 9.78
CA ASP A 101 -21.74 4.58 9.33
C ASP A 101 -22.30 5.86 9.97
N ALA A 102 -22.06 6.06 11.27
CA ALA A 102 -22.45 7.27 11.98
C ALA A 102 -21.73 8.51 11.44
N ALA A 103 -20.41 8.43 11.24
CA ALA A 103 -19.62 9.53 10.69
C ALA A 103 -20.01 9.86 9.24
N ALA A 104 -20.23 8.85 8.40
CA ALA A 104 -20.68 9.01 7.02
C ALA A 104 -22.03 9.71 6.95
N ALA A 105 -22.98 9.34 7.82
CA ALA A 105 -24.28 10.01 7.92
C ALA A 105 -24.14 11.48 8.32
N ALA A 106 -23.24 11.79 9.26
CA ALA A 106 -22.97 13.16 9.69
C ALA A 106 -22.36 14.02 8.57
N VAL A 107 -21.35 13.51 7.87
CA VAL A 107 -20.73 14.21 6.73
C VAL A 107 -21.74 14.40 5.60
N ALA A 108 -22.56 13.38 5.29
CA ALA A 108 -23.62 13.51 4.30
C ALA A 108 -24.69 14.54 4.72
N GLY A 109 -24.94 14.67 6.02
CA GLY A 109 -25.76 15.75 6.59
C GLY A 109 -25.17 17.12 6.33
N MET A 110 -23.87 17.31 6.64
CA MET A 110 -23.14 18.55 6.33
C MET A 110 -23.21 18.89 4.84
N HIS A 111 -23.02 17.90 3.96
CA HIS A 111 -23.14 18.08 2.51
C HIS A 111 -24.52 18.58 2.08
N ARG A 112 -25.60 18.00 2.64
CA ARG A 112 -26.98 18.43 2.34
C ARG A 112 -27.28 19.84 2.83
N SER A 113 -26.71 20.21 3.97
CA SER A 113 -26.87 21.54 4.58
C SER A 113 -25.97 22.61 3.96
N ALA A 114 -24.94 22.23 3.20
CA ALA A 114 -24.06 23.18 2.52
C ALA A 114 -24.84 23.96 1.46
N GLY A 115 -24.97 25.28 1.70
CA GLY A 115 -25.65 26.21 0.80
C GLY A 115 -24.98 26.30 -0.58
N SER A 116 -25.71 26.82 -1.57
CA SER A 116 -25.20 27.01 -2.93
C SER A 116 -24.12 28.09 -3.05
N SER A 117 -24.01 28.98 -2.06
CA SER A 117 -23.04 30.09 -2.04
C SER A 117 -21.59 29.65 -1.79
N ASP A 118 -21.36 28.41 -1.33
CA ASP A 118 -20.00 27.85 -1.16
C ASP A 118 -19.81 26.58 -1.98
N ALA A 119 -19.69 26.76 -3.30
CA ALA A 119 -19.51 25.67 -4.26
C ALA A 119 -18.27 24.81 -3.96
N ARG A 120 -17.20 25.40 -3.42
CA ARG A 120 -15.94 24.70 -3.10
C ARG A 120 -16.12 23.78 -1.89
N GLN A 121 -16.71 24.28 -0.79
CA GLN A 121 -17.02 23.44 0.36
C GLN A 121 -18.01 22.33 0.00
N ARG A 122 -19.03 22.65 -0.81
CA ARG A 122 -20.00 21.66 -1.26
C ARG A 122 -19.36 20.55 -2.10
N ALA A 123 -18.42 20.89 -2.98
CA ALA A 123 -17.65 19.93 -3.77
C ALA A 123 -16.74 19.06 -2.89
N ALA A 124 -16.05 19.66 -1.93
CA ALA A 124 -15.21 18.92 -0.98
C ALA A 124 -16.02 17.95 -0.10
N LEU A 125 -17.21 18.35 0.34
CA LEU A 125 -18.11 17.47 1.10
C LEU A 125 -18.66 16.33 0.24
N ALA A 126 -19.00 16.59 -1.03
CA ALA A 126 -19.43 15.56 -1.96
C ALA A 126 -18.31 14.52 -2.20
N GLU A 127 -17.08 14.99 -2.38
CA GLU A 127 -15.89 14.14 -2.47
C GLU A 127 -15.70 13.31 -1.19
N CYS A 128 -15.85 13.93 -0.02
CA CYS A 128 -15.75 13.19 1.23
C CYS A 128 -16.80 12.07 1.34
N VAL A 129 -18.06 12.34 0.94
CA VAL A 129 -19.11 11.31 0.91
C VAL A 129 -18.71 10.15 -0.02
N GLN A 130 -18.12 10.44 -1.18
CA GLN A 130 -17.61 9.41 -2.08
C GLN A 130 -16.49 8.58 -1.45
N LEU A 131 -15.51 9.23 -0.81
CA LEU A 131 -14.38 8.59 -0.14
C LEU A 131 -14.84 7.72 1.04
N MET A 132 -15.79 8.19 1.84
CA MET A 132 -16.42 7.40 2.90
C MET A 132 -17.10 6.16 2.32
N GLY A 133 -17.80 6.30 1.20
CA GLY A 133 -18.38 5.17 0.48
C GLY A 133 -17.34 4.13 0.01
N LEU A 134 -16.13 4.53 -0.35
CA LEU A 134 -15.04 3.60 -0.70
C LEU A 134 -14.43 2.96 0.56
N ALA A 135 -14.23 3.74 1.63
CA ALA A 135 -13.71 3.25 2.90
C ALA A 135 -14.63 2.20 3.53
N ARG A 136 -15.94 2.38 3.45
CA ARG A 136 -16.93 1.39 3.91
C ARG A 136 -16.73 0.03 3.25
N ASP A 137 -16.60 0.01 1.93
CA ASP A 137 -16.44 -1.23 1.17
C ASP A 137 -15.15 -1.94 1.60
N ARG A 138 -14.04 -1.20 1.71
CA ARG A 138 -12.75 -1.75 2.17
C ARG A 138 -12.78 -2.26 3.60
N LEU A 139 -13.49 -1.59 4.51
CA LEU A 139 -13.70 -2.08 5.87
C LEU A 139 -14.53 -3.37 5.88
N ALA A 140 -15.56 -3.47 5.04
CA ALA A 140 -16.37 -4.67 4.92
C ALA A 140 -15.57 -5.85 4.36
N ASP A 141 -14.77 -5.60 3.31
CA ASP A 141 -13.85 -6.57 2.72
C ASP A 141 -12.85 -7.08 3.78
N ALA A 142 -12.22 -6.16 4.53
CA ALA A 142 -11.30 -6.50 5.62
C ALA A 142 -11.98 -7.30 6.74
N ASN A 143 -13.21 -6.94 7.11
CA ASN A 143 -13.98 -7.65 8.14
C ASN A 143 -14.28 -9.11 7.74
N ALA A 144 -14.56 -9.34 6.45
CA ALA A 144 -14.86 -10.67 5.92
C ALA A 144 -13.65 -11.62 6.03
N VAL A 145 -12.42 -11.09 5.95
CA VAL A 145 -11.18 -11.88 6.01
C VAL A 145 -10.42 -11.76 7.33
N ALA A 146 -10.91 -10.96 8.29
CA ALA A 146 -10.23 -10.69 9.56
C ALA A 146 -9.95 -11.95 10.40
N SER A 147 -10.74 -13.02 10.24
CA SER A 147 -10.52 -14.32 10.91
C SER A 147 -9.36 -15.12 10.34
N ALA A 148 -8.90 -14.82 9.11
CA ALA A 148 -7.76 -15.48 8.49
C ALA A 148 -6.40 -14.94 8.99
N ALA A 149 -6.41 -13.97 9.93
CA ALA A 149 -5.29 -13.47 10.74
C ALA A 149 -4.00 -12.98 10.04
N ALA A 150 -3.86 -13.15 8.72
CA ALA A 150 -2.61 -12.89 8.01
C ALA A 150 -2.79 -12.55 6.51
N SER A 151 -4.00 -12.16 6.07
CA SER A 151 -4.17 -11.83 4.65
C SER A 151 -3.55 -10.46 4.33
N GLY A 152 -2.59 -10.43 3.39
CA GLY A 152 -2.06 -9.19 2.80
C GLY A 152 -3.17 -8.30 2.21
N ASP A 153 -4.31 -8.87 1.84
CA ASP A 153 -5.48 -8.11 1.39
C ASP A 153 -6.09 -7.27 2.52
N ALA A 154 -6.21 -7.82 3.74
CA ALA A 154 -6.75 -7.09 4.88
C ALA A 154 -5.89 -5.85 5.18
N ARG A 155 -4.57 -5.99 5.13
CA ARG A 155 -3.63 -4.87 5.31
C ARG A 155 -3.81 -3.82 4.22
N THR A 156 -3.95 -4.25 2.97
CA THR A 156 -4.16 -3.39 1.82
C THR A 156 -5.47 -2.60 1.94
N TRP A 157 -6.58 -3.26 2.28
CA TRP A 157 -7.88 -2.62 2.39
C TRP A 157 -7.98 -1.67 3.59
N LEU A 158 -7.40 -2.04 4.74
CA LEU A 158 -7.29 -1.13 5.89
C LEU A 158 -6.40 0.09 5.57
N SER A 159 -5.29 -0.12 4.84
CA SER A 159 -4.45 0.97 4.36
C SER A 159 -5.22 1.90 3.42
N GLY A 160 -6.06 1.34 2.54
CA GLY A 160 -6.97 2.09 1.68
C GLY A 160 -8.01 2.89 2.45
N ALA A 161 -8.68 2.29 3.44
CA ALA A 161 -9.66 2.98 4.28
C ALA A 161 -9.04 4.19 5.01
N LEU A 162 -7.86 4.02 5.60
CA LEU A 162 -7.13 5.14 6.22
C LEU A 162 -6.78 6.23 5.21
N THR A 163 -6.34 5.86 4.00
CA THR A 163 -6.04 6.81 2.91
C THR A 163 -7.27 7.60 2.48
N PHE A 164 -8.44 6.96 2.40
CA PHE A 164 -9.68 7.65 2.05
C PHE A 164 -10.13 8.64 3.13
N TYR A 165 -9.96 8.32 4.41
CA TYR A 165 -10.22 9.27 5.49
C TYR A 165 -9.24 10.44 5.44
N ALA A 166 -7.95 10.18 5.23
CA ALA A 166 -6.94 11.23 5.09
C ALA A 166 -7.23 12.15 3.89
N THR A 167 -7.62 11.58 2.75
CA THR A 167 -7.95 12.36 1.55
C THR A 167 -9.20 13.22 1.75
N CYS A 168 -10.24 12.69 2.40
CA CYS A 168 -11.42 13.51 2.74
C CYS A 168 -11.03 14.66 3.66
N ALA A 169 -10.21 14.36 4.68
CA ALA A 169 -9.71 15.31 5.63
C ALA A 169 -8.96 16.45 4.91
N ASP A 170 -8.04 16.14 4.01
CA ASP A 170 -7.26 17.14 3.27
C ASP A 170 -8.11 17.93 2.26
N GLY A 171 -9.09 17.28 1.62
CA GLY A 171 -9.93 17.89 0.59
C GLY A 171 -10.85 19.02 1.08
N VAL A 172 -11.22 19.03 2.37
CA VAL A 172 -12.09 20.08 2.95
C VAL A 172 -11.34 21.37 3.31
N GLY A 173 -10.02 21.43 3.15
CA GLY A 173 -9.22 22.65 3.29
C GLY A 173 -9.00 23.08 4.75
N GLU A 174 -9.13 24.36 5.05
CA GLU A 174 -8.94 24.94 6.39
C GLU A 174 -10.24 25.59 6.92
N GLY A 175 -10.31 25.81 8.24
CA GLY A 175 -11.41 26.54 8.90
C GLY A 175 -12.48 25.64 9.54
N PRO A 176 -13.64 26.20 9.92
CA PRO A 176 -14.63 25.50 10.76
C PRO A 176 -15.16 24.19 10.17
N LEU A 177 -15.27 24.13 8.84
CA LEU A 177 -15.69 22.90 8.15
C LEU A 177 -14.65 21.78 8.31
N ARG A 178 -13.36 22.13 8.21
CA ARG A 178 -12.23 21.21 8.41
C ARG A 178 -12.28 20.61 9.81
N ASP A 179 -12.55 21.43 10.82
CA ASP A 179 -12.66 20.99 12.22
C ASP A 179 -13.86 20.07 12.43
N ALA A 180 -15.02 20.44 11.88
CA ALA A 180 -16.24 19.64 12.00
C ALA A 180 -16.12 18.27 11.34
N VAL A 181 -15.55 18.21 10.13
CA VAL A 181 -15.29 16.94 9.42
C VAL A 181 -14.17 16.17 10.11
N GLY A 182 -13.10 16.84 10.52
CA GLY A 182 -11.97 16.26 11.25
C GLY A 182 -12.42 15.55 12.54
N ALA A 183 -13.30 16.16 13.32
CA ALA A 183 -13.87 15.57 14.53
C ALA A 183 -14.66 14.26 14.27
N ARG A 184 -15.18 14.05 13.05
CA ARG A 184 -15.85 12.80 12.66
C ARG A 184 -14.88 11.76 12.13
N LEU A 185 -13.81 12.17 11.46
CA LEU A 185 -12.84 11.27 10.85
C LEU A 185 -11.75 10.79 11.82
N GLN A 186 -11.36 11.61 12.81
CA GLN A 186 -10.25 11.29 13.69
C GLN A 186 -10.42 9.95 14.43
N PRO A 187 -11.60 9.62 15.01
CA PRO A 187 -11.83 8.31 15.60
C PRO A 187 -11.68 7.15 14.60
N LEU A 188 -12.11 7.36 13.34
CA LEU A 188 -12.00 6.35 12.28
C LEU A 188 -10.53 6.14 11.85
N LYS A 189 -9.75 7.23 11.77
CA LYS A 189 -8.31 7.16 11.51
C LYS A 189 -7.60 6.37 12.61
N SER A 190 -7.90 6.66 13.88
CA SER A 190 -7.34 5.92 15.02
C SER A 190 -7.71 4.44 15.01
N LEU A 191 -8.97 4.09 14.68
CA LEU A 191 -9.39 2.70 14.54
C LEU A 191 -8.69 1.96 13.39
N ALA A 192 -8.54 2.61 12.24
CA ALA A 192 -7.82 2.03 11.11
C ALA A 192 -6.32 1.84 11.42
N SER A 193 -5.68 2.84 12.05
CA SER A 193 -4.29 2.77 12.52
C SER A 193 -4.08 1.63 13.53
N ALA A 194 -4.94 1.53 14.56
CA ALA A 194 -4.89 0.45 15.52
C ALA A 194 -5.11 -0.93 14.87
N SER A 195 -6.03 -1.03 13.90
CA SER A 195 -6.25 -2.28 13.13
C SER A 195 -4.99 -2.70 12.38
N LEU A 196 -4.28 -1.74 11.76
CA LEU A 196 -3.02 -1.98 11.04
C LEU A 196 -1.89 -2.39 11.99
N ALA A 197 -1.75 -1.73 13.14
CA ALA A 197 -0.76 -2.07 14.16
C ALA A 197 -0.97 -3.48 14.70
N VAL A 198 -2.22 -3.81 15.08
CA VAL A 198 -2.60 -5.15 15.54
C VAL A 198 -2.28 -6.18 14.47
N LEU A 199 -2.69 -5.95 13.21
CA LEU A 199 -2.44 -6.86 12.09
C LEU A 199 -0.94 -7.12 11.88
N ASN A 200 -0.11 -6.09 11.98
CA ASN A 200 1.34 -6.22 11.85
C ASN A 200 1.97 -7.00 13.01
N ALA A 201 1.50 -6.80 14.24
CA ALA A 201 1.95 -7.56 15.39
C ALA A 201 1.59 -9.06 15.27
N VAL A 202 0.44 -9.39 14.65
CA VAL A 202 0.07 -10.79 14.35
C VAL A 202 0.95 -11.39 13.25
N GLY A 203 1.13 -10.64 12.15
CA GLY A 203 1.91 -11.08 10.99
C GLY A 203 3.41 -11.23 11.29
N GLY A 204 3.94 -10.43 12.24
CA GLY A 204 5.34 -10.51 12.69
C GLY A 204 5.72 -11.81 13.40
N LEU A 205 4.75 -12.57 13.91
CA LEU A 205 4.97 -13.91 14.47
C LEU A 205 5.06 -15.01 13.40
N GLY A 206 4.64 -14.72 12.16
CA GLY A 206 4.73 -15.61 11.00
C GLY A 206 5.73 -15.18 9.92
N SER A 207 6.23 -13.95 9.96
CA SER A 207 7.11 -13.37 8.93
C SER A 207 8.61 -13.58 9.20
N ARG A 208 8.99 -14.78 9.65
CA ARG A 208 10.40 -15.25 9.62
C ARG A 208 10.67 -16.29 8.52
N GLY A 209 9.72 -16.51 7.62
CA GLY A 209 9.93 -17.40 6.49
C GLY A 209 8.63 -17.64 5.76
N ASP A 210 8.25 -16.70 4.90
CA ASP A 210 7.48 -17.07 3.72
C ASP A 210 8.41 -16.87 2.52
N VAL A 211 9.38 -17.78 2.45
CA VAL A 211 10.14 -18.04 1.22
C VAL A 211 9.12 -18.62 0.25
N LEU A 212 8.50 -17.74 -0.54
CA LEU A 212 7.90 -18.17 -1.80
C LEU A 212 9.06 -18.75 -2.62
N THR A 213 9.09 -20.08 -2.67
CA THR A 213 9.97 -20.87 -3.52
C THR A 213 10.06 -20.23 -4.89
N GLU A 214 11.29 -19.94 -5.34
CA GLU A 214 11.63 -19.63 -6.73
C GLU A 214 11.04 -20.72 -7.63
N ALA A 215 9.86 -20.48 -8.19
CA ALA A 215 9.41 -21.19 -9.37
C ALA A 215 10.10 -20.53 -10.56
N VAL A 216 11.24 -21.10 -10.94
CA VAL A 216 11.87 -20.85 -12.23
C VAL A 216 10.82 -21.15 -13.30
N ALA A 217 10.40 -20.10 -13.99
CA ALA A 217 9.41 -20.15 -15.05
C ALA A 217 10.03 -20.78 -16.30
N ASP A 218 9.44 -21.87 -16.79
CA ASP A 218 9.53 -22.27 -18.20
C ASP A 218 8.30 -23.08 -18.70
N ALA A 219 7.20 -23.17 -17.94
CA ALA A 219 5.96 -23.77 -18.43
C ALA A 219 4.71 -23.17 -17.77
N PHE A 220 3.68 -22.86 -18.56
CA PHE A 220 2.40 -22.36 -18.06
C PHE A 220 1.70 -23.40 -17.15
N PRO A 221 1.26 -23.02 -15.93
CA PRO A 221 0.57 -23.93 -15.03
C PRO A 221 -0.74 -24.48 -15.61
N SER A 222 -1.06 -25.73 -15.26
CA SER A 222 -2.25 -26.45 -15.74
C SER A 222 -3.59 -25.80 -15.35
N TRP A 223 -3.59 -24.93 -14.34
CA TRP A 223 -4.77 -24.18 -13.88
C TRP A 223 -5.08 -22.92 -14.70
N VAL A 224 -4.20 -22.53 -15.65
CA VAL A 224 -4.48 -21.42 -16.56
C VAL A 224 -5.40 -21.92 -17.69
N PRO A 225 -6.65 -21.43 -17.80
CA PRO A 225 -7.57 -21.82 -18.86
C PRO A 225 -6.99 -21.57 -20.25
N ALA A 226 -7.27 -22.45 -21.22
CA ALA A 226 -6.73 -22.35 -22.58
C ALA A 226 -7.03 -20.99 -23.27
N ARG A 227 -8.14 -20.33 -22.90
CA ARG A 227 -8.51 -19.00 -23.40
C ARG A 227 -7.60 -17.89 -22.88
N ASP A 228 -7.09 -18.02 -21.67
CA ASP A 228 -6.15 -17.07 -21.09
C ASP A 228 -4.75 -17.26 -21.69
N ARG A 229 -4.39 -18.50 -22.06
CA ARG A 229 -3.19 -18.79 -22.89
C ARG A 229 -3.28 -18.15 -24.28
N ALA A 230 -4.46 -18.19 -24.91
CA ALA A 230 -4.69 -17.50 -26.18
C ALA A 230 -4.61 -15.97 -26.06
N LEU A 231 -4.98 -15.39 -24.91
CA LEU A 231 -4.78 -13.96 -24.63
C LEU A 231 -3.30 -13.61 -24.35
N LEU A 232 -2.51 -14.58 -23.88
CA LEU A 232 -1.07 -14.46 -23.63
C LEU A 232 -0.23 -14.58 -24.91
N GLU A 233 -0.73 -15.28 -25.94
CA GLU A 233 -0.11 -15.39 -27.26
C GLU A 233 -0.64 -14.36 -28.28
N ALA A 234 -1.78 -13.73 -28.01
CA ALA A 234 -2.39 -12.78 -28.94
C ALA A 234 -1.72 -11.40 -28.91
N GLY A 235 -0.87 -11.18 -29.92
CA GLY A 235 -0.80 -9.87 -30.56
C GLY A 235 -2.18 -9.46 -31.11
N ALA A 236 -2.54 -8.20 -30.89
CA ALA A 236 -3.56 -7.41 -31.58
C ALA A 236 -5.06 -7.83 -31.57
N ASP A 237 -5.48 -9.04 -31.22
CA ASP A 237 -6.91 -9.44 -31.33
C ASP A 237 -7.62 -9.67 -29.99
N ILE A 238 -7.72 -8.60 -29.18
CA ILE A 238 -8.58 -8.58 -28.00
C ILE A 238 -10.04 -8.47 -28.47
N LYS A 239 -10.82 -9.54 -28.29
CA LYS A 239 -12.27 -9.52 -28.57
C LYS A 239 -12.99 -8.52 -27.66
N ALA A 240 -13.42 -7.40 -28.23
CA ALA A 240 -14.17 -6.36 -27.53
C ALA A 240 -15.63 -6.76 -27.28
N ASP A 241 -16.18 -6.42 -26.12
CA ASP A 241 -17.61 -6.50 -25.85
C ASP A 241 -18.36 -5.31 -26.44
N VAL A 242 -17.70 -4.15 -26.50
CA VAL A 242 -18.23 -2.95 -27.13
C VAL A 242 -17.13 -2.08 -27.73
N VAL A 243 -17.49 -1.34 -28.78
CA VAL A 243 -16.61 -0.41 -29.49
C VAL A 243 -17.13 1.01 -29.35
N VAL A 244 -16.22 1.93 -29.04
CA VAL A 244 -16.42 3.38 -29.04
C VAL A 244 -15.72 3.96 -30.26
N ALA A 245 -16.42 4.75 -31.06
CA ALA A 245 -15.84 5.42 -32.23
C ALA A 245 -16.56 6.74 -32.56
N GLN A 246 -15.79 7.82 -32.71
CA GLN A 246 -16.35 9.15 -33.03
C GLN A 246 -16.93 9.24 -34.45
N ASP A 247 -16.44 8.39 -35.37
CA ASP A 247 -16.90 8.30 -36.77
C ASP A 247 -18.25 7.58 -36.93
N GLY A 248 -18.84 7.08 -35.83
CA GLY A 248 -20.10 6.35 -35.84
C GLY A 248 -19.99 4.86 -36.18
N SER A 249 -18.79 4.33 -36.39
CA SER A 249 -18.56 2.90 -36.66
C SER A 249 -18.59 1.99 -35.41
N GLY A 250 -18.77 2.58 -34.22
CA GLY A 250 -18.90 1.91 -32.94
C GLY A 250 -20.31 2.01 -32.37
N LYS A 251 -20.59 1.29 -31.28
CA LYS A 251 -21.88 1.34 -30.59
C LYS A 251 -22.09 2.66 -29.85
N TYR A 252 -21.02 3.21 -29.28
CA TYR A 252 -21.03 4.48 -28.55
C TYR A 252 -20.10 5.49 -29.21
N ARG A 253 -20.38 6.78 -29.02
CA ARG A 253 -19.51 7.87 -29.53
C ARG A 253 -18.54 8.39 -28.48
N THR A 254 -18.85 8.20 -27.19
CA THR A 254 -18.03 8.63 -26.07
C THR A 254 -17.59 7.44 -25.21
N VAL A 255 -16.46 7.60 -24.53
CA VAL A 255 -15.95 6.58 -23.59
C VAL A 255 -16.85 6.49 -22.38
N LYS A 256 -17.35 7.64 -21.89
CA LYS A 256 -18.29 7.73 -20.77
C LYS A 256 -19.56 6.91 -20.99
N GLU A 257 -20.19 7.01 -22.16
CA GLU A 257 -21.39 6.21 -22.47
C GLU A 257 -21.12 4.71 -22.37
N ALA A 258 -19.96 4.26 -22.87
CA ALA A 258 -19.59 2.86 -22.84
C ALA A 258 -19.31 2.35 -21.42
N VAL A 259 -18.65 3.17 -20.59
CA VAL A 259 -18.40 2.86 -19.18
C VAL A 259 -19.70 2.82 -18.38
N ASP A 260 -20.57 3.81 -18.57
CA ASP A 260 -21.86 3.89 -17.87
C ASP A 260 -22.74 2.68 -18.20
N ALA A 261 -22.72 2.23 -19.46
CA ALA A 261 -23.48 1.08 -19.95
C ALA A 261 -22.86 -0.29 -19.64
N ALA A 262 -21.60 -0.36 -19.20
CA ALA A 262 -20.96 -1.62 -18.82
C ALA A 262 -21.69 -2.26 -17.61
N PRO A 263 -21.78 -3.59 -17.52
CA PRO A 263 -22.49 -4.25 -16.42
C PRO A 263 -21.79 -4.02 -15.07
N ASP A 264 -22.57 -3.93 -14.00
CA ASP A 264 -22.06 -3.88 -12.63
C ASP A 264 -21.65 -5.30 -12.14
N GLY A 265 -20.70 -5.39 -11.21
CA GLY A 265 -20.42 -6.61 -10.43
C GLY A 265 -19.40 -7.61 -11.02
N GLY A 266 -18.82 -7.34 -12.19
CA GLY A 266 -17.56 -7.94 -12.67
C GLY A 266 -17.43 -9.46 -12.64
N LYS A 267 -18.43 -10.22 -13.13
CA LYS A 267 -18.35 -11.70 -13.17
C LYS A 267 -17.31 -12.25 -14.16
N ARG A 268 -16.97 -11.45 -15.18
CA ARG A 268 -15.95 -11.70 -16.18
C ARG A 268 -15.40 -10.35 -16.66
N ARG A 269 -14.24 -10.37 -17.32
CA ARG A 269 -13.71 -9.16 -17.94
C ARG A 269 -14.66 -8.61 -19.01
N TYR A 270 -15.01 -7.33 -18.91
CA TYR A 270 -15.77 -6.57 -19.91
C TYR A 270 -14.84 -5.63 -20.68
N VAL A 271 -14.73 -5.80 -21.99
CA VAL A 271 -13.76 -5.07 -22.82
C VAL A 271 -14.43 -3.95 -23.62
N ILE A 272 -14.02 -2.72 -23.35
CA ILE A 272 -14.35 -1.52 -24.13
C ILE A 272 -13.17 -1.20 -25.03
N ARG A 273 -13.35 -1.37 -26.35
CA ARG A 273 -12.37 -0.88 -27.34
C ARG A 273 -12.70 0.55 -27.73
N VAL A 274 -11.74 1.45 -27.59
CA VAL A 274 -11.86 2.86 -27.97
C VAL A 274 -11.00 3.10 -29.20
N LYS A 275 -11.64 3.38 -30.34
CA LYS A 275 -10.91 3.61 -31.58
C LYS A 275 -10.02 4.85 -31.49
N LYS A 276 -9.10 4.99 -32.43
CA LYS A 276 -8.30 6.22 -32.59
C LYS A 276 -9.21 7.47 -32.63
N GLY A 277 -8.77 8.53 -31.97
CA GLY A 277 -9.53 9.77 -31.83
C GLY A 277 -9.15 10.56 -30.59
N VAL A 278 -9.65 11.79 -30.51
CA VAL A 278 -9.47 12.68 -29.35
C VAL A 278 -10.83 12.87 -28.69
N TYR A 279 -10.98 12.26 -27.52
CA TYR A 279 -12.18 12.21 -26.71
C TYR A 279 -12.10 13.28 -25.62
N LYS A 280 -12.75 14.42 -25.85
CA LYS A 280 -12.80 15.56 -24.91
C LYS A 280 -13.88 15.32 -23.85
N GLU A 281 -13.55 14.55 -22.82
CA GLU A 281 -14.48 14.14 -21.78
C GLU A 281 -13.75 13.82 -20.46
N ASN A 282 -14.44 14.05 -19.33
CA ASN A 282 -14.03 13.51 -18.04
C ASN A 282 -14.79 12.20 -17.78
N VAL A 283 -14.06 11.11 -17.55
CA VAL A 283 -14.62 9.76 -17.42
C VAL A 283 -14.42 9.24 -16.00
N GLU A 284 -15.45 8.62 -15.43
CA GLU A 284 -15.37 7.96 -14.13
C GLU A 284 -15.77 6.48 -14.25
N VAL A 285 -14.82 5.59 -13.97
CA VAL A 285 -15.06 4.16 -13.79
C VAL A 285 -15.41 3.92 -12.32
N GLY A 286 -16.69 4.10 -11.98
CA GLY A 286 -17.16 4.04 -10.60
C GLY A 286 -17.00 2.64 -9.95
N LYS A 287 -17.02 2.58 -8.62
CA LYS A 287 -16.71 1.38 -7.82
C LYS A 287 -17.53 0.11 -8.15
N LYS A 288 -18.70 0.25 -8.76
CA LYS A 288 -19.56 -0.88 -9.20
C LYS A 288 -19.09 -1.53 -10.51
N LYS A 289 -18.34 -0.78 -11.34
CA LYS A 289 -17.78 -1.23 -12.62
C LYS A 289 -16.49 -2.00 -12.35
N ARG A 290 -16.60 -3.30 -12.10
CA ARG A 290 -15.46 -4.18 -11.75
C ARG A 290 -15.03 -5.01 -12.97
N GLU A 291 -13.76 -5.40 -13.00
CA GLU A 291 -13.20 -6.27 -14.05
C GLU A 291 -13.42 -5.70 -15.47
N LEU A 292 -13.21 -4.39 -15.66
CA LEU A 292 -13.40 -3.70 -16.94
C LEU A 292 -12.03 -3.36 -17.57
N MET A 293 -11.90 -3.61 -18.87
CA MET A 293 -10.72 -3.25 -19.65
C MET A 293 -11.07 -2.17 -20.67
N ILE A 294 -10.39 -1.03 -20.62
CA ILE A 294 -10.46 0.02 -21.63
C ILE A 294 -9.18 -0.08 -22.47
N VAL A 295 -9.33 -0.38 -23.76
CA VAL A 295 -8.21 -0.56 -24.69
C VAL A 295 -8.34 0.39 -25.87
N GLY A 296 -7.30 1.19 -26.11
CA GLY A 296 -7.22 2.07 -27.28
C GLY A 296 -6.58 1.39 -28.50
N ASP A 297 -6.51 2.12 -29.62
CA ASP A 297 -5.78 1.70 -30.82
C ASP A 297 -4.27 2.05 -30.75
N GLY A 298 -3.79 2.56 -29.62
CA GLY A 298 -2.40 2.97 -29.39
C GLY A 298 -2.31 4.23 -28.52
N MET A 299 -1.26 4.34 -27.71
CA MET A 299 -1.08 5.46 -26.77
C MET A 299 -0.91 6.83 -27.43
N ASP A 300 -0.64 6.89 -28.74
CA ASP A 300 -0.60 8.13 -29.51
C ASP A 300 -1.80 8.32 -30.44
N ALA A 301 -2.65 7.29 -30.56
CA ALA A 301 -3.79 7.26 -31.48
C ALA A 301 -5.13 7.52 -30.76
N THR A 302 -5.28 7.01 -29.53
CA THR A 302 -6.50 7.15 -28.73
C THR A 302 -6.22 8.03 -27.51
N VAL A 303 -6.83 9.21 -27.45
CA VAL A 303 -6.58 10.21 -26.40
C VAL A 303 -7.87 10.56 -25.67
N ILE A 304 -7.89 10.44 -24.34
CA ILE A 304 -8.93 10.98 -23.46
C ILE A 304 -8.36 12.24 -22.81
N THR A 305 -8.99 13.40 -23.03
CA THR A 305 -8.44 14.71 -22.66
C THR A 305 -9.43 15.55 -21.86
N GLY A 306 -8.93 16.24 -20.84
CA GLY A 306 -9.66 17.15 -19.98
C GLY A 306 -8.79 18.32 -19.52
N SER A 307 -9.35 19.25 -18.74
CA SER A 307 -8.63 20.44 -18.29
C SER A 307 -9.09 20.96 -16.91
N ARG A 308 -9.77 20.11 -16.11
CA ARG A 308 -10.18 20.48 -14.76
C ARG A 308 -8.94 20.68 -13.88
N ASN A 309 -8.99 21.67 -13.00
CA ASN A 309 -7.85 22.07 -12.18
C ASN A 309 -8.29 22.81 -10.92
N VAL A 310 -7.37 22.96 -9.96
CA VAL A 310 -7.66 23.60 -8.67
C VAL A 310 -7.92 25.10 -8.79
N VAL A 311 -7.18 25.81 -9.64
CA VAL A 311 -7.37 27.27 -9.82
C VAL A 311 -8.78 27.61 -10.27
N ASP A 312 -9.36 26.79 -11.15
CA ASP A 312 -10.70 26.98 -11.70
C ASP A 312 -11.80 26.31 -10.85
N GLY A 313 -11.48 25.88 -9.62
CA GLY A 313 -12.45 25.48 -8.61
C GLY A 313 -12.68 23.97 -8.43
N ALA A 314 -11.97 23.11 -9.17
CA ALA A 314 -11.98 21.68 -8.85
C ALA A 314 -11.17 21.39 -7.58
N THR A 315 -11.43 20.29 -6.90
CA THR A 315 -10.45 19.72 -5.96
C THR A 315 -9.39 18.94 -6.74
N THR A 316 -8.21 18.70 -6.17
CA THR A 316 -7.21 17.83 -6.81
C THR A 316 -7.81 16.46 -7.18
N PHE A 317 -8.57 15.85 -6.27
CA PHE A 317 -9.23 14.56 -6.50
C PHE A 317 -10.24 14.59 -7.67
N ASN A 318 -11.04 15.66 -7.79
CA ASN A 318 -12.06 15.82 -8.84
C ASN A 318 -11.53 16.46 -10.14
N SER A 319 -10.26 16.85 -10.18
CA SER A 319 -9.60 17.38 -11.37
C SER A 319 -9.25 16.30 -12.41
N ALA A 320 -9.33 15.02 -12.03
CA ALA A 320 -8.97 13.89 -12.87
C ALA A 320 -9.72 13.87 -14.22
N THR A 321 -8.97 13.68 -15.31
CA THR A 321 -9.55 13.44 -16.64
C THR A 321 -10.15 12.04 -16.73
N LEU A 322 -9.41 11.02 -16.28
CA LEU A 322 -9.93 9.68 -16.06
C LEU A 322 -9.78 9.31 -14.58
N ALA A 323 -10.89 9.00 -13.93
CA ALA A 323 -10.96 8.53 -12.56
C ALA A 323 -11.38 7.06 -12.50
N VAL A 324 -10.57 6.21 -11.88
CA VAL A 324 -10.82 4.78 -11.73
C VAL A 324 -11.04 4.45 -10.26
N ALA A 325 -12.19 3.87 -9.92
CA ALA A 325 -12.54 3.42 -8.58
C ALA A 325 -13.07 1.98 -8.52
N GLY A 326 -13.35 1.36 -9.67
CA GLY A 326 -13.69 -0.07 -9.75
C GLY A 326 -12.46 -0.97 -9.64
N ASP A 327 -12.57 -2.09 -8.95
CA ASP A 327 -11.46 -3.05 -8.80
C ASP A 327 -11.24 -3.88 -10.08
N GLY A 328 -9.99 -4.32 -10.32
CA GLY A 328 -9.63 -5.20 -11.43
C GLY A 328 -9.63 -4.50 -12.79
N ILE A 329 -9.42 -3.19 -12.82
CA ILE A 329 -9.46 -2.38 -14.04
C ILE A 329 -8.14 -2.47 -14.79
N ILE A 330 -8.24 -2.57 -16.12
CA ILE A 330 -7.11 -2.51 -17.02
C ILE A 330 -7.28 -1.36 -18.00
N LEU A 331 -6.32 -0.46 -18.04
CA LEU A 331 -6.15 0.53 -19.10
C LEU A 331 -5.02 0.07 -20.02
N ARG A 332 -5.23 0.10 -21.33
CA ARG A 332 -4.22 -0.35 -22.29
C ARG A 332 -4.21 0.48 -23.56
N ASP A 333 -3.01 0.74 -24.08
CA ASP A 333 -2.80 1.30 -25.42
C ASP A 333 -3.58 2.62 -25.66
N LEU A 334 -3.60 3.53 -24.69
CA LEU A 334 -4.30 4.82 -24.76
C LEU A 334 -3.55 5.93 -24.01
N ARG A 335 -3.89 7.19 -24.32
CA ARG A 335 -3.45 8.37 -23.58
C ARG A 335 -4.56 8.94 -22.72
N VAL A 336 -4.20 9.33 -21.51
CA VAL A 336 -5.00 10.23 -20.67
C VAL A 336 -4.20 11.50 -20.43
N GLU A 337 -4.77 12.65 -20.72
CA GLU A 337 -4.06 13.92 -20.55
C GLU A 337 -4.93 14.98 -19.86
N ASN A 338 -4.28 15.82 -19.05
CA ASN A 338 -4.86 17.04 -18.52
C ASN A 338 -4.13 18.26 -19.10
N THR A 339 -4.86 19.09 -19.83
CA THR A 339 -4.34 20.20 -20.64
C THR A 339 -4.43 21.56 -19.93
N ALA A 340 -4.75 21.60 -18.63
CA ALA A 340 -4.89 22.85 -17.88
C ALA A 340 -3.62 23.73 -17.90
N GLY A 341 -2.43 23.12 -17.91
CA GLY A 341 -1.15 23.81 -17.93
C GLY A 341 -0.60 24.12 -16.53
N PRO A 342 0.69 24.50 -16.42
CA PRO A 342 1.36 24.61 -15.14
C PRO A 342 0.90 25.81 -14.30
N ALA A 343 0.34 26.85 -14.94
CA ALA A 343 -0.24 28.01 -14.27
C ALA A 343 -1.56 27.69 -13.54
N LYS A 344 -2.14 26.51 -13.76
CA LYS A 344 -3.40 26.07 -13.15
C LYS A 344 -3.21 25.20 -11.90
N HIS A 345 -1.96 25.07 -11.45
CA HIS A 345 -1.57 24.23 -10.32
C HIS A 345 -2.05 22.77 -10.50
N GLN A 346 -2.57 22.13 -9.46
CA GLN A 346 -2.94 20.72 -9.48
C GLN A 346 -4.02 20.43 -10.54
N ALA A 347 -3.72 19.51 -11.46
CA ALA A 347 -4.59 19.14 -12.56
C ALA A 347 -4.34 17.69 -12.99
N VAL A 348 -5.09 16.76 -12.40
CA VAL A 348 -4.86 15.32 -12.54
C VAL A 348 -5.28 14.82 -13.92
N ALA A 349 -4.41 14.04 -14.56
CA ALA A 349 -4.76 13.30 -15.77
C ALA A 349 -5.45 11.98 -15.41
N LEU A 350 -4.74 11.11 -14.68
CA LEU A 350 -5.25 9.80 -14.26
C LEU A 350 -5.26 9.68 -12.74
N ARG A 351 -6.42 9.34 -12.17
CA ARG A 351 -6.57 8.96 -10.76
C ARG A 351 -6.99 7.51 -10.65
N VAL A 352 -6.32 6.73 -9.80
CA VAL A 352 -6.65 5.32 -9.53
C VAL A 352 -6.84 5.10 -8.04
N SER A 353 -8.06 4.75 -7.63
CA SER A 353 -8.51 4.48 -6.26
C SER A 353 -8.99 3.02 -6.11
N ALA A 354 -8.41 2.10 -6.86
CA ALA A 354 -8.95 0.77 -7.13
C ALA A 354 -7.94 -0.32 -6.80
N ASP A 355 -8.41 -1.44 -6.27
CA ASP A 355 -7.53 -2.58 -6.03
C ASP A 355 -7.30 -3.36 -7.32
N ARG A 356 -6.08 -3.89 -7.48
CA ARG A 356 -5.69 -4.72 -8.63
C ARG A 356 -5.86 -3.98 -9.97
N ALA A 357 -5.46 -2.71 -9.99
CA ALA A 357 -5.54 -1.88 -11.19
C ALA A 357 -4.25 -1.97 -12.02
N VAL A 358 -4.39 -2.03 -13.35
CA VAL A 358 -3.27 -2.04 -14.29
C VAL A 358 -3.40 -0.94 -15.33
N ALA A 359 -2.30 -0.24 -15.61
CA ALA A 359 -2.13 0.53 -16.83
C ALA A 359 -0.96 -0.06 -17.62
N TYR A 360 -1.17 -0.46 -18.88
CA TYR A 360 -0.16 -1.11 -19.71
C TYR A 360 -0.03 -0.41 -21.06
N ARG A 361 1.17 0.08 -21.38
CA ARG A 361 1.41 0.90 -22.59
C ARG A 361 0.44 2.07 -22.68
N CYS A 362 0.28 2.77 -21.56
CA CYS A 362 -0.51 3.99 -21.50
C CYS A 362 0.40 5.21 -21.45
N ARG A 363 -0.09 6.32 -21.98
CA ARG A 363 0.53 7.64 -21.79
C ARG A 363 -0.31 8.46 -20.82
N VAL A 364 0.32 9.07 -19.82
CA VAL A 364 -0.34 9.93 -18.83
C VAL A 364 0.38 11.27 -18.80
N ASP A 365 -0.25 12.29 -19.38
CA ASP A 365 0.39 13.60 -19.60
C ASP A 365 -0.29 14.72 -18.79
N GLY A 366 0.51 15.54 -18.14
CA GLY A 366 0.06 16.72 -17.42
C GLY A 366 1.21 17.65 -17.07
N TYR A 367 1.03 18.43 -16.00
CA TYR A 367 2.07 19.22 -15.37
C TYR A 367 2.13 18.85 -13.88
N GLN A 368 1.54 19.66 -13.00
CA GLN A 368 1.46 19.37 -11.59
C GLN A 368 0.39 18.29 -11.31
N ASP A 369 0.72 17.31 -10.48
CA ASP A 369 -0.20 16.25 -10.02
C ASP A 369 -0.72 15.33 -11.14
N THR A 370 0.12 14.96 -12.11
CA THR A 370 -0.31 14.24 -13.34
C THR A 370 -0.94 12.86 -13.07
N LEU A 371 -0.24 11.98 -12.34
CA LEU A 371 -0.69 10.63 -12.01
C LEU A 371 -0.96 10.51 -10.52
N TYR A 372 -2.23 10.41 -10.16
CA TYR A 372 -2.66 10.17 -8.78
C TYR A 372 -2.87 8.67 -8.53
N ALA A 373 -1.79 7.98 -8.16
CA ALA A 373 -1.80 6.62 -7.65
C ALA A 373 -2.34 6.63 -6.20
N HIS A 374 -3.64 6.87 -6.08
CA HIS A 374 -4.28 7.32 -4.85
C HIS A 374 -4.25 6.28 -3.73
N ALA A 375 -4.78 5.06 -3.94
CA ALA A 375 -4.88 4.04 -2.90
C ALA A 375 -4.97 2.62 -3.48
N LEU A 376 -4.60 1.60 -2.68
CA LEU A 376 -4.66 0.15 -3.01
C LEU A 376 -3.54 -0.30 -3.96
N ARG A 377 -3.64 -1.47 -4.60
CA ARG A 377 -2.52 -2.09 -5.37
C ARG A 377 -2.59 -1.76 -6.85
N HIS A 378 -1.53 -1.17 -7.39
CA HIS A 378 -1.44 -0.79 -8.81
C HIS A 378 -0.17 -1.33 -9.49
N LEU A 379 -0.31 -1.71 -10.76
CA LEU A 379 0.82 -1.88 -11.68
C LEU A 379 0.71 -0.89 -12.85
N TYR A 380 1.75 -0.12 -13.08
CA TYR A 380 1.94 0.65 -14.31
C TYR A 380 3.09 0.00 -15.09
N ARG A 381 2.81 -0.55 -16.26
CA ARG A 381 3.80 -1.30 -17.07
C ARG A 381 4.01 -0.62 -18.40
N GLU A 382 5.27 -0.33 -18.74
CA GLU A 382 5.65 0.26 -20.03
C GLU A 382 4.86 1.55 -20.33
N CYS A 383 4.52 2.31 -19.30
CA CYS A 383 3.82 3.57 -19.43
C CYS A 383 4.80 4.71 -19.67
N PHE A 384 4.32 5.77 -20.31
CA PHE A 384 4.99 7.07 -20.37
C PHE A 384 4.21 8.05 -19.49
N VAL A 385 4.85 8.63 -18.48
CA VAL A 385 4.24 9.61 -17.58
C VAL A 385 5.03 10.90 -17.65
N SER A 386 4.38 12.04 -17.94
CA SER A 386 5.06 13.34 -18.00
C SER A 386 4.40 14.41 -17.16
N GLY A 387 5.22 15.19 -16.46
CA GLY A 387 4.74 16.28 -15.61
C GLY A 387 5.87 17.06 -14.94
N THR A 388 5.53 17.87 -13.94
CA THR A 388 6.47 18.82 -13.32
C THR A 388 6.59 18.61 -11.80
N VAL A 389 5.69 19.22 -11.04
CA VAL A 389 5.62 19.15 -9.59
C VAL A 389 4.77 17.95 -9.20
N ASP A 390 5.30 17.06 -8.38
CA ASP A 390 4.59 15.93 -7.77
C ASP A 390 3.85 15.03 -8.77
N PHE A 391 4.43 14.83 -9.96
CA PHE A 391 3.66 14.29 -11.08
C PHE A 391 3.33 12.80 -10.97
N VAL A 392 3.94 12.07 -10.03
CA VAL A 392 3.48 10.76 -9.54
C VAL A 392 3.27 10.85 -8.02
N PHE A 393 2.02 10.83 -7.57
CA PHE A 393 1.69 11.07 -6.16
C PHE A 393 0.54 10.20 -5.66
N GLY A 394 0.34 10.16 -4.35
CA GLY A 394 -0.69 9.35 -3.68
C GLY A 394 -0.12 8.37 -2.66
N ASN A 395 -0.96 7.44 -2.20
CA ASN A 395 -0.64 6.46 -1.16
C ASN A 395 -1.09 5.04 -1.55
N ALA A 396 -1.05 4.71 -2.83
CA ALA A 396 -1.18 3.33 -3.30
C ALA A 396 0.07 2.50 -2.91
N ALA A 397 -0.07 1.18 -2.93
CA ALA A 397 1.05 0.28 -3.19
C ALA A 397 1.22 0.20 -4.71
N ALA A 398 2.06 1.07 -5.27
CA ALA A 398 2.20 1.25 -6.71
C ALA A 398 3.58 0.79 -7.19
N VAL A 399 3.61 -0.09 -8.20
CA VAL A 399 4.83 -0.41 -8.95
C VAL A 399 4.73 0.18 -10.35
N LEU A 400 5.67 1.04 -10.70
CA LEU A 400 5.91 1.49 -12.06
C LEU A 400 7.06 0.64 -12.59
N GLN A 401 6.83 -0.16 -13.64
CA GLN A 401 7.80 -1.11 -14.16
C GLN A 401 8.08 -0.91 -15.64
N GLY A 402 9.33 -0.62 -16.02
CA GLY A 402 9.68 -0.36 -17.42
C GLY A 402 9.08 0.93 -17.97
N CYS A 403 8.68 1.86 -17.11
CA CYS A 403 8.07 3.11 -17.51
C CYS A 403 9.13 4.17 -17.87
N THR A 404 8.73 5.16 -18.65
CA THR A 404 9.47 6.42 -18.80
C THR A 404 8.76 7.51 -18.00
N LEU A 405 9.50 8.14 -17.09
CA LEU A 405 9.05 9.26 -16.26
C LEU A 405 9.75 10.53 -16.78
N ALA A 406 9.02 11.37 -17.50
CA ALA A 406 9.55 12.51 -18.23
C ALA A 406 9.26 13.83 -17.51
N ALA A 407 10.28 14.42 -16.89
CA ALA A 407 10.16 15.71 -16.23
C ALA A 407 10.05 16.85 -17.27
N ARG A 408 9.01 17.67 -17.19
CA ARG A 408 8.74 18.77 -18.11
C ARG A 408 9.28 20.10 -17.58
N LEU A 409 9.26 21.12 -18.41
CA LEU A 409 9.57 22.50 -17.98
C LEU A 409 8.46 23.03 -17.05
N PRO A 410 8.75 23.32 -15.75
CA PRO A 410 7.78 23.90 -14.83
C PRO A 410 7.67 25.42 -15.02
N LEU A 411 6.87 26.08 -14.17
CA LEU A 411 6.89 27.55 -14.11
C LEU A 411 8.26 28.04 -13.64
N ARG A 412 8.62 29.26 -14.04
CA ARG A 412 9.84 29.93 -13.59
C ARG A 412 9.88 29.96 -12.05
N GLY A 413 11.01 29.53 -11.48
CA GLY A 413 11.23 29.49 -10.02
C GLY A 413 10.71 28.23 -9.33
N GLN A 414 10.00 27.34 -10.04
CA GLN A 414 9.65 26.02 -9.52
C GLN A 414 10.77 25.02 -9.80
N SER A 415 10.76 23.94 -9.03
CA SER A 415 11.55 22.73 -9.26
C SER A 415 10.61 21.57 -9.57
N ASN A 416 11.11 20.56 -10.28
CA ASN A 416 10.36 19.34 -10.51
C ASN A 416 10.55 18.35 -9.36
N ALA A 417 9.51 17.61 -9.03
CA ALA A 417 9.57 16.46 -8.14
C ALA A 417 8.85 15.29 -8.81
N VAL A 418 9.57 14.21 -9.10
CA VAL A 418 9.00 13.05 -9.79
C VAL A 418 7.94 12.38 -8.92
N THR A 419 8.20 12.23 -7.63
CA THR A 419 7.28 11.59 -6.69
C THR A 419 6.90 12.46 -5.49
N ALA A 420 5.65 12.34 -5.04
CA ALA A 420 5.20 12.87 -3.75
C ALA A 420 4.32 11.84 -3.03
N GLN A 421 4.96 10.92 -2.31
CA GLN A 421 4.27 9.77 -1.74
C GLN A 421 3.66 10.10 -0.37
N GLY A 422 2.39 9.75 -0.17
CA GLY A 422 1.52 10.22 0.91
C GLY A 422 1.21 9.24 2.03
N ARG A 423 2.15 8.37 2.42
CA ARG A 423 1.95 7.42 3.53
C ARG A 423 1.95 8.13 4.89
N GLU A 424 0.85 7.99 5.64
CA GLU A 424 0.64 8.65 6.94
C GLU A 424 0.92 7.75 8.15
N ASP A 425 0.94 6.43 7.96
CA ASP A 425 1.11 5.46 9.06
C ASP A 425 2.15 4.39 8.65
N PRO A 426 3.14 4.09 9.52
CA PRO A 426 4.21 3.13 9.21
C PRO A 426 3.68 1.71 8.97
N ASN A 427 2.50 1.40 9.51
CA ASN A 427 1.85 0.10 9.38
C ASN A 427 1.13 -0.09 8.05
N GLN A 428 0.90 0.97 7.27
CA GLN A 428 0.39 0.84 5.90
C GLN A 428 1.40 0.10 5.02
N ASN A 429 0.91 -0.78 4.15
CA ASN A 429 1.72 -1.50 3.15
C ASN A 429 1.86 -0.72 1.83
N THR A 430 1.82 0.61 1.87
CA THR A 430 1.77 1.49 0.70
C THR A 430 3.13 2.13 0.39
N GLY A 431 3.28 2.68 -0.81
CA GLY A 431 4.52 3.29 -1.28
C GLY A 431 4.64 3.24 -2.80
N THR A 432 5.66 3.91 -3.32
CA THR A 432 5.93 3.97 -4.77
C THR A 432 7.24 3.26 -5.09
N SER A 433 7.18 2.20 -5.89
CA SER A 433 8.34 1.50 -6.43
C SER A 433 8.52 1.85 -7.90
N VAL A 434 9.67 2.45 -8.23
CA VAL A 434 10.08 2.79 -9.60
C VAL A 434 11.12 1.76 -10.03
N HIS A 435 10.66 0.74 -10.75
CA HIS A 435 11.41 -0.49 -11.02
C HIS A 435 11.79 -0.60 -12.51
N ARG A 436 13.09 -0.62 -12.84
CA ARG A 436 13.58 -0.69 -14.23
C ARG A 436 12.97 0.40 -15.12
N CYS A 437 12.79 1.60 -14.58
CA CYS A 437 12.24 2.75 -15.30
C CYS A 437 13.36 3.66 -15.82
N ARG A 438 12.98 4.66 -16.62
CA ARG A 438 13.86 5.75 -17.06
C ARG A 438 13.31 7.07 -16.55
N VAL A 439 14.12 7.84 -15.82
CA VAL A 439 13.81 9.22 -15.42
C VAL A 439 14.60 10.15 -16.32
N VAL A 440 13.90 10.89 -17.17
CA VAL A 440 14.50 11.67 -18.27
C VAL A 440 13.88 13.06 -18.38
N PRO A 441 14.58 14.05 -18.92
CA PRO A 441 13.95 15.32 -19.26
C PRO A 441 13.06 15.14 -20.49
N ALA A 442 11.87 15.74 -20.45
CA ALA A 442 11.03 15.89 -21.64
C ALA A 442 11.68 16.89 -22.62
N PRO A 443 11.27 16.90 -23.91
CA PRO A 443 11.87 17.78 -24.91
C PRO A 443 11.84 19.28 -24.56
N ASP A 444 10.83 19.73 -23.80
CA ASP A 444 10.71 21.13 -23.38
C ASP A 444 11.67 21.50 -22.22
N LEU A 445 12.14 20.52 -21.46
CA LEU A 445 13.13 20.67 -20.39
C LEU A 445 14.57 20.41 -20.86
N ALA A 446 14.76 19.56 -21.86
CA ALA A 446 16.08 19.15 -22.34
C ALA A 446 16.99 20.36 -22.64
N GLY A 447 18.21 20.33 -22.09
CA GLY A 447 19.19 21.41 -22.24
C GLY A 447 18.94 22.64 -21.36
N ARG A 448 17.97 22.60 -20.44
CA ARG A 448 17.69 23.70 -19.49
C ARG A 448 18.07 23.29 -18.06
N GLU A 449 18.60 24.24 -17.31
CA GLU A 449 18.92 24.06 -15.89
C GLU A 449 17.67 24.30 -15.04
N VAL A 450 16.93 23.23 -14.75
CA VAL A 450 15.84 23.22 -13.77
C VAL A 450 16.08 22.09 -12.78
N PRO A 451 16.15 22.38 -11.47
CA PRO A 451 16.31 21.34 -10.46
C PRO A 451 15.17 20.31 -10.57
N THR A 452 15.54 19.04 -10.73
CA THR A 452 14.60 17.91 -10.77
C THR A 452 14.99 16.90 -9.71
N PHE A 453 14.06 16.60 -8.80
CA PHE A 453 14.26 15.65 -7.69
C PHE A 453 13.46 14.37 -7.92
N LEU A 454 13.97 13.26 -7.40
CA LEU A 454 13.33 11.95 -7.38
C LEU A 454 12.01 11.97 -6.59
N GLY A 455 11.90 12.84 -5.59
CA GLY A 455 10.65 13.11 -4.90
C GLY A 455 10.79 13.97 -3.65
N ARG A 456 9.66 14.18 -2.97
CA ARG A 456 9.53 14.88 -1.69
C ARG A 456 8.43 14.32 -0.78
N PRO A 457 8.57 14.39 0.55
CA PRO A 457 7.73 13.64 1.47
C PRO A 457 6.41 14.35 1.79
N TRP A 458 5.38 14.16 0.95
CA TRP A 458 4.05 14.73 1.19
C TRP A 458 3.47 14.39 2.58
N LYS A 459 3.78 13.20 3.13
CA LYS A 459 3.33 12.75 4.44
C LYS A 459 4.46 12.13 5.26
N ALA A 460 4.25 12.07 6.57
CA ALA A 460 5.28 11.77 7.59
C ALA A 460 6.06 10.47 7.35
N TYR A 461 5.44 9.43 6.78
CA TYR A 461 6.08 8.13 6.56
C TYR A 461 6.31 7.86 5.07
N SER A 462 6.55 8.92 4.29
CA SER A 462 6.72 8.84 2.84
C SER A 462 7.67 7.71 2.43
N ARG A 463 7.30 6.87 1.46
CA ARG A 463 8.06 5.68 1.07
C ARG A 463 8.14 5.56 -0.45
N THR A 464 9.33 5.80 -1.00
CA THR A 464 9.61 5.72 -2.43
C THR A 464 10.94 5.03 -2.66
N VAL A 465 11.01 4.11 -3.62
CA VAL A 465 12.26 3.42 -3.98
C VAL A 465 12.46 3.41 -5.48
N TYR A 466 13.67 3.75 -5.92
CA TYR A 466 14.14 3.59 -7.29
C TYR A 466 15.05 2.37 -7.37
N VAL A 467 14.64 1.36 -8.15
CA VAL A 467 15.28 0.06 -8.26
C VAL A 467 15.66 -0.19 -9.71
N ARG A 468 16.96 -0.40 -9.98
CA ARG A 468 17.51 -0.74 -11.31
C ARG A 468 17.05 0.20 -12.41
N SER A 469 16.90 1.49 -12.10
CA SER A 469 16.37 2.49 -13.01
C SER A 469 17.48 3.37 -13.59
N TYR A 470 17.28 3.84 -14.82
CA TYR A 470 18.15 4.83 -15.44
C TYR A 470 17.74 6.24 -14.98
N LEU A 471 18.68 6.99 -14.41
CA LEU A 471 18.51 8.37 -13.96
C LEU A 471 19.40 9.29 -14.82
N ASP A 472 18.77 10.17 -15.60
CA ASP A 472 19.48 11.07 -16.50
C ASP A 472 20.09 12.29 -15.78
N ALA A 473 20.95 13.05 -16.46
CA ALA A 473 21.83 14.06 -15.86
C ALA A 473 21.10 15.25 -15.23
N HIS A 474 19.84 15.50 -15.61
CA HIS A 474 18.99 16.54 -15.04
C HIS A 474 18.55 16.29 -13.58
N VAL A 475 18.73 15.06 -13.06
CA VAL A 475 18.42 14.76 -11.66
C VAL A 475 19.44 15.47 -10.77
N ASP A 476 18.95 16.31 -9.86
CA ASP A 476 19.79 17.07 -8.93
C ASP A 476 20.66 16.11 -8.09
N PRO A 477 21.96 16.39 -7.88
CA PRO A 477 22.84 15.54 -7.09
C PRO A 477 22.34 15.23 -5.66
N ARG A 478 21.56 16.14 -5.06
CA ARG A 478 20.90 15.89 -3.76
C ARG A 478 19.88 14.75 -3.83
N GLY A 479 19.30 14.51 -5.00
CA GLY A 479 18.35 13.44 -5.30
C GLY A 479 16.94 13.72 -4.78
N TRP A 480 16.79 14.20 -3.56
CA TRP A 480 15.50 14.36 -2.88
C TRP A 480 15.31 15.79 -2.36
N LEU A 481 14.07 16.24 -2.30
CA LEU A 481 13.70 17.60 -1.89
C LEU A 481 12.88 17.56 -0.59
N GLU A 482 13.16 18.48 0.32
CA GLU A 482 12.39 18.66 1.55
C GLU A 482 10.92 19.00 1.23
N TRP A 483 9.99 18.61 2.11
CA TRP A 483 8.61 19.09 2.03
C TRP A 483 8.47 20.44 2.72
N ASP A 484 8.81 20.49 4.01
CA ASP A 484 8.83 21.70 4.84
C ASP A 484 9.79 21.49 6.03
N GLY A 485 10.91 22.21 6.05
CA GLY A 485 11.93 22.07 7.10
C GLY A 485 12.41 20.62 7.31
N ASP A 486 12.37 20.16 8.56
CA ASP A 486 12.77 18.81 8.98
C ASP A 486 11.61 17.79 9.00
N PHE A 487 10.42 18.18 8.51
CA PHE A 487 9.26 17.30 8.45
C PHE A 487 9.57 16.00 7.70
N ALA A 488 9.18 14.88 8.30
CA ALA A 488 9.32 13.52 7.78
C ALA A 488 10.75 12.99 7.55
N LEU A 489 11.80 13.82 7.64
CA LEU A 489 13.16 13.43 7.23
C LEU A 489 13.72 12.22 7.99
N ALA A 490 13.27 12.02 9.24
CA ALA A 490 13.65 10.90 10.08
C ALA A 490 12.74 9.65 9.95
N THR A 491 11.53 9.81 9.42
CA THR A 491 10.49 8.77 9.40
C THR A 491 10.12 8.27 8.01
N LEU A 492 10.52 9.00 6.97
CA LEU A 492 10.42 8.56 5.58
C LEU A 492 11.35 7.38 5.29
N PHE A 493 11.11 6.69 4.18
CA PHE A 493 11.99 5.67 3.62
C PHE A 493 12.20 5.95 2.13
N TYR A 494 13.31 6.60 1.79
CA TYR A 494 13.71 6.89 0.42
C TYR A 494 14.92 6.05 0.04
N GLY A 495 14.74 5.19 -0.97
CA GLY A 495 15.71 4.16 -1.33
C GLY A 495 16.18 4.26 -2.77
N GLU A 496 17.47 4.01 -2.99
CA GLU A 496 18.05 3.81 -4.31
C GLU A 496 18.81 2.48 -4.35
N TYR A 497 18.51 1.61 -5.33
CA TYR A 497 19.14 0.30 -5.49
C TYR A 497 19.59 0.08 -6.94
N GLN A 498 20.90 -0.05 -7.16
CA GLN A 498 21.50 -0.40 -8.46
C GLN A 498 20.97 0.45 -9.64
N ASN A 499 20.73 1.75 -9.41
CA ASN A 499 20.38 2.67 -10.48
C ASN A 499 21.61 2.96 -11.35
N GLU A 500 21.38 3.33 -12.60
CA GLU A 500 22.41 3.63 -13.58
C GLU A 500 22.16 4.99 -14.25
N GLY A 501 23.12 5.46 -15.04
CA GLY A 501 23.05 6.75 -15.73
C GLY A 501 23.71 7.90 -14.96
N PRO A 502 23.89 9.05 -15.62
CA PRO A 502 24.67 10.17 -15.08
C PRO A 502 24.07 10.80 -13.81
N GLY A 503 22.75 10.69 -13.59
CA GLY A 503 22.06 11.17 -12.38
C GLY A 503 22.05 10.18 -11.21
N ALA A 504 22.61 8.98 -11.38
CA ALA A 504 22.52 7.90 -10.39
C ALA A 504 23.59 7.94 -9.28
N GLY A 505 24.59 8.82 -9.38
CA GLY A 505 25.63 8.94 -8.36
C GLY A 505 25.08 9.36 -6.99
N THR A 506 25.38 8.60 -5.95
CA THR A 506 24.82 8.82 -4.60
C THR A 506 25.71 9.61 -3.64
N ALA A 507 26.95 9.94 -4.04
CA ALA A 507 27.94 10.58 -3.15
C ALA A 507 27.52 11.98 -2.63
N ALA A 508 26.68 12.69 -3.37
CA ALA A 508 26.20 14.04 -3.03
C ALA A 508 24.74 14.07 -2.55
N ARG A 509 24.15 12.91 -2.28
CA ARG A 509 22.75 12.81 -1.82
C ARG A 509 22.59 13.44 -0.44
N VAL A 510 21.34 13.79 -0.14
CA VAL A 510 20.93 14.25 1.20
C VAL A 510 21.35 13.27 2.30
N LYS A 511 21.61 13.78 3.51
CA LYS A 511 22.06 12.98 4.68
C LYS A 511 20.93 12.70 5.67
N TRP A 512 19.69 12.65 5.20
CA TRP A 512 18.53 12.43 6.07
C TRP A 512 18.53 11.01 6.65
N PRO A 513 18.09 10.80 7.90
CA PRO A 513 18.05 9.45 8.48
C PRO A 513 17.18 8.46 7.69
N GLY A 514 16.11 8.94 7.06
CA GLY A 514 15.22 8.14 6.21
C GLY A 514 15.72 7.89 4.77
N TYR A 515 16.86 8.46 4.38
CA TYR A 515 17.47 8.20 3.07
C TYR A 515 18.42 7.00 3.14
N HIS A 516 18.33 6.12 2.15
CA HIS A 516 19.08 4.87 2.11
C HIS A 516 19.64 4.59 0.71
N VAL A 517 20.97 4.45 0.62
CA VAL A 517 21.59 3.68 -0.47
C VAL A 517 21.42 2.20 -0.13
N ILE A 518 20.54 1.52 -0.84
CA ILE A 518 20.22 0.12 -0.56
C ILE A 518 21.31 -0.76 -1.17
N THR A 519 21.97 -1.55 -0.33
CA THR A 519 23.00 -2.52 -0.74
C THR A 519 22.53 -3.96 -0.57
N ASP A 520 21.68 -4.21 0.44
CA ASP A 520 21.07 -5.51 0.66
C ASP A 520 19.97 -5.79 -0.37
N ARG A 521 20.18 -6.84 -1.17
CA ARG A 521 19.22 -7.35 -2.16
C ARG A 521 17.87 -7.69 -1.52
N SER A 522 17.86 -8.17 -0.27
CA SER A 522 16.62 -8.56 0.43
C SER A 522 15.70 -7.37 0.70
N VAL A 523 16.28 -6.19 0.96
CA VAL A 523 15.53 -4.93 1.14
C VAL A 523 14.94 -4.48 -0.19
N ALA A 524 15.74 -4.49 -1.26
CA ALA A 524 15.27 -4.12 -2.59
C ALA A 524 14.16 -5.08 -3.10
N ALA A 525 14.27 -6.38 -2.79
CA ALA A 525 13.30 -7.39 -3.19
C ALA A 525 11.89 -7.13 -2.64
N GLN A 526 11.75 -6.46 -1.49
CA GLN A 526 10.45 -6.09 -0.92
C GLN A 526 9.66 -5.11 -1.78
N PHE A 527 10.33 -4.39 -2.70
CA PHE A 527 9.74 -3.41 -3.61
C PHE A 527 9.50 -3.96 -5.03
N THR A 528 9.64 -5.28 -5.22
CA THR A 528 9.34 -5.97 -6.49
C THR A 528 7.84 -6.23 -6.64
N VAL A 529 7.39 -6.61 -7.84
CA VAL A 529 5.97 -6.87 -8.12
C VAL A 529 5.43 -8.01 -7.25
N GLY A 530 6.20 -9.09 -7.10
CA GLY A 530 5.79 -10.27 -6.34
C GLY A 530 5.61 -9.98 -4.85
N GLN A 531 6.52 -9.23 -4.24
CA GLN A 531 6.49 -8.96 -2.81
C GLN A 531 5.63 -7.75 -2.45
N PHE A 532 5.76 -6.64 -3.19
CA PHE A 532 5.17 -5.36 -2.80
C PHE A 532 3.66 -5.31 -3.05
N ILE A 533 3.22 -5.83 -4.20
CA ILE A 533 1.82 -5.81 -4.63
C ILE A 533 1.22 -7.19 -4.79
N GLN A 534 1.94 -8.25 -4.37
CA GLN A 534 1.48 -9.64 -4.44
C GLN A 534 1.07 -10.02 -5.88
N GLY A 535 1.85 -9.55 -6.86
CA GLY A 535 1.49 -9.57 -8.28
C GLY A 535 1.12 -10.95 -8.82
N GLY A 536 1.85 -12.00 -8.42
CA GLY A 536 1.54 -13.39 -8.79
C GLY A 536 0.11 -13.85 -8.46
N GLY A 537 -0.52 -13.25 -7.44
CA GLY A 537 -1.88 -13.59 -7.03
C GLY A 537 -2.99 -13.01 -7.92
N TRP A 538 -2.71 -11.99 -8.74
CA TRP A 538 -3.77 -11.31 -9.51
C TRP A 538 -3.37 -10.84 -10.91
N LEU A 539 -2.08 -10.66 -11.22
CA LEU A 539 -1.63 -10.21 -12.54
C LEU A 539 -1.68 -11.30 -13.59
N ASN A 540 -1.54 -12.58 -13.23
CA ASN A 540 -1.57 -13.70 -14.18
C ASN A 540 -2.86 -13.74 -15.02
N GLY A 541 -4.01 -13.41 -14.42
CA GLY A 541 -5.29 -13.33 -15.13
C GLY A 541 -5.47 -12.04 -15.96
N THR A 542 -4.47 -11.16 -16.02
CA THR A 542 -4.57 -9.90 -16.76
C THR A 542 -4.10 -10.01 -18.21
N GLY A 543 -3.19 -10.95 -18.50
CA GLY A 543 -2.48 -11.03 -19.78
C GLY A 543 -1.44 -9.92 -19.99
N VAL A 544 -1.17 -9.09 -18.96
CA VAL A 544 -0.14 -8.05 -19.01
C VAL A 544 1.21 -8.65 -18.60
N PRO A 545 2.28 -8.47 -19.39
CA PRO A 545 3.60 -8.95 -19.01
C PRO A 545 4.15 -8.15 -17.82
N TYR A 546 4.80 -8.85 -16.89
CA TYR A 546 5.48 -8.23 -15.75
C TYR A 546 6.68 -9.07 -15.33
N THR A 547 7.68 -8.43 -14.72
CA THR A 547 8.77 -9.10 -14.02
C THR A 547 8.41 -9.17 -12.54
N ASP A 548 8.35 -10.37 -11.97
CA ASP A 548 7.92 -10.56 -10.58
C ASP A 548 8.96 -10.06 -9.56
N GLY A 549 10.25 -10.35 -9.79
CA GLY A 549 11.38 -10.02 -8.91
C GLY A 549 12.34 -8.96 -9.46
N LEU A 550 13.53 -8.89 -8.84
CA LEU A 550 14.60 -7.90 -9.15
C LEU A 550 15.20 -8.05 -10.53
#